data_AF-A0A922ST42-F1
#
_entry.id   AF-A0A922ST42-F1
#
_cell.length_a   1.000
_cell.length_b   1.000
_cell.length_c   1.000
_cell.angle_alpha   90.00
_cell.angle_beta   90.00
_cell.angle_gamma   90.00
#
_symmetry.space_group_name_H-M   'P 1'
#
loop_
_entity.id
_entity.type
_entity.pdbx_description
1 polymer ?
#
loop_
_entity_poly.entity_id
_entity_poly.type
_entity_poly.pdbx_seq_one_letter_code
_entity_poly.pdbx_strand_id
1 'polypeptide(L)'
;MVRRRQQHELQLQKAERSELKKQARLLKLQKAQEKRLERERLKEVREKERAAKLAEKERQKAARDAEKATQLFQKGKCKASQASTQKQKHQKRVVVDSSNVQADVAAPPVPTQTTRLGRTTKVPSKYKHASTTSLEDSRDVTRQAPSAPQAQAALPTRAVYAPNVSWQKLFWVSFPDTKRLDETATLAIQLFPEDRESLGHDPWLAEACSMTLHNTVIPSGNEDCFIHQGLVTALATKALAQISVDVHTWDWLATQLQGNLLSRSCTDKDGNALHGILFLHWTTNEPTNPTLDKVYSTVRLLKHIHPASFRVYPNENEAEQERNKLGDIRALDEVASSSPQEFSYRPRTCYGHGPCKLRDYQTTVHKRTQSGCATHVHVRKRGDHYELTCQPEAQMLETTSQNSRGRKKKPIVASKSSRTPAHSADHSAHWFHQEFVPSLQSCEFRVFIATEPSKKGIRGRIGQVIAIAKTSFNSDTQALAVREFLPEDLEPALTRLDLVRFALFVFERLRARPDSMIFFESLEVGVRLDIGVANTRTAKKAFFVNEITRWYGAHYFSYHICAEPKTQICKAFAGAFAMVINSGTGCVS
;
A
#
# COMPACT_ATOMS: atom_id res chain seq x y z
N MET A 1 -43.89 60.17 18.12
CA MET A 1 -42.85 59.50 18.95
C MET A 1 -43.03 57.98 19.05
N VAL A 2 -44.21 57.48 19.50
CA VAL A 2 -44.48 56.05 19.82
C VAL A 2 -43.78 54.99 18.95
N ARG A 3 -43.93 55.02 17.61
CA ARG A 3 -43.31 54.03 16.70
C ARG A 3 -41.79 53.87 16.88
N ARG A 4 -41.04 54.94 17.19
CA ARG A 4 -39.58 54.85 17.43
C ARG A 4 -39.24 54.14 18.75
N ARG A 5 -40.06 54.28 19.80
CA ARG A 5 -39.89 53.50 21.05
C ARG A 5 -40.10 52.01 20.79
N GLN A 6 -41.21 51.66 20.15
CA GLN A 6 -41.53 50.27 19.80
C GLN A 6 -40.45 49.60 18.93
N GLN A 7 -39.87 50.33 17.97
CA GLN A 7 -38.75 49.81 17.17
C GLN A 7 -37.47 49.60 18.00
N HIS A 8 -37.18 50.49 18.96
CA HIS A 8 -36.03 50.37 19.86
C HIS A 8 -36.19 49.20 20.85
N GLU A 9 -37.38 49.04 21.44
CA GLU A 9 -37.71 47.89 22.30
C GLU A 9 -37.60 46.56 21.54
N LEU A 10 -38.08 46.51 20.29
CA LEU A 10 -37.95 45.33 19.44
C LEU A 10 -36.49 45.02 19.04
N GLN A 11 -35.62 46.05 18.97
CA GLN A 11 -34.18 45.86 18.76
C GLN A 11 -33.48 45.34 20.02
N LEU A 12 -33.80 45.89 21.20
CA LEU A 12 -33.28 45.40 22.49
C LEU A 12 -33.66 43.94 22.73
N GLN A 13 -34.94 43.58 22.58
CA GLN A 13 -35.40 42.19 22.71
C GLN A 13 -34.72 41.25 21.71
N LYS A 14 -34.39 41.71 20.49
CA LYS A 14 -33.60 40.91 19.52
C LYS A 14 -32.15 40.75 19.95
N ALA A 15 -31.54 41.75 20.57
CA ALA A 15 -30.18 41.68 21.11
C ALA A 15 -30.10 40.71 22.30
N GLU A 16 -30.97 40.85 23.31
CA GLU A 16 -31.05 39.95 24.46
C GLU A 16 -31.28 38.49 24.03
N ARG A 17 -32.20 38.26 23.09
CA ARG A 17 -32.50 36.92 22.56
C ARG A 17 -31.38 36.36 21.66
N SER A 18 -30.45 37.20 21.21
CA SER A 18 -29.19 36.77 20.58
C SER A 18 -28.15 36.39 21.63
N GLU A 19 -27.98 37.22 22.67
CA GLU A 19 -27.01 36.96 23.75
C GLU A 19 -27.35 35.69 24.54
N LEU A 20 -28.63 35.48 24.88
CA LEU A 20 -29.13 34.25 25.49
C LEU A 20 -28.87 33.02 24.61
N LYS A 21 -28.96 33.15 23.27
CA LYS A 21 -28.59 32.07 22.34
C LYS A 21 -27.09 31.78 22.34
N LYS A 22 -26.22 32.79 22.40
CA LYS A 22 -24.76 32.60 22.52
C LYS A 22 -24.41 31.89 23.83
N GLN A 23 -24.99 32.32 24.95
CA GLN A 23 -24.76 31.71 26.26
C GLN A 23 -25.26 30.26 26.31
N ALA A 24 -26.45 29.98 25.76
CA ALA A 24 -26.95 28.61 25.62
C ALA A 24 -26.06 27.74 24.71
N ARG A 25 -25.50 28.29 23.63
CA ARG A 25 -24.55 27.59 22.75
C ARG A 25 -23.26 27.23 23.49
N LEU A 26 -22.69 28.16 24.25
CA LEU A 26 -21.52 27.91 25.11
C LEU A 26 -21.81 26.80 26.15
N LEU A 27 -22.97 26.83 26.81
CA LEU A 27 -23.36 25.81 27.79
C LEU A 27 -23.59 24.43 27.16
N LYS A 28 -24.18 24.35 25.95
CA LYS A 28 -24.31 23.10 25.17
C LYS A 28 -22.92 22.53 24.83
N LEU A 29 -21.97 23.40 24.48
CA LEU A 29 -20.62 23.04 24.06
C LEU A 29 -19.74 22.57 25.25
N GLN A 30 -19.82 23.24 26.41
CA GLN A 30 -19.17 22.78 27.66
C GLN A 30 -19.69 21.39 28.07
N LYS A 31 -21.01 21.20 28.14
CA LYS A 31 -21.62 19.89 28.47
C LYS A 31 -21.29 18.80 27.45
N ALA A 32 -20.99 19.15 26.21
CA ALA A 32 -20.51 18.21 25.20
C ALA A 32 -19.02 17.83 25.43
N GLN A 33 -18.17 18.77 25.84
CA GLN A 33 -16.77 18.50 26.21
C GLN A 33 -16.69 17.63 27.48
N GLU A 34 -17.46 17.94 28.51
CA GLU A 34 -17.56 17.12 29.74
C GLU A 34 -17.98 15.68 29.41
N LYS A 35 -19.04 15.50 28.61
CA LYS A 35 -19.48 14.16 28.16
C LYS A 35 -18.46 13.43 27.29
N ARG A 36 -17.54 14.13 26.60
CA ARG A 36 -16.42 13.51 25.87
C ARG A 36 -15.35 13.01 26.83
N LEU A 37 -14.91 13.85 27.78
CA LEU A 37 -13.94 13.49 28.82
C LEU A 37 -14.44 12.33 29.71
N GLU A 38 -15.72 12.33 30.06
CA GLU A 38 -16.36 11.26 30.83
C GLU A 38 -16.33 9.92 30.08
N ARG A 39 -16.66 9.93 28.78
CA ARG A 39 -16.60 8.74 27.90
C ARG A 39 -15.16 8.24 27.71
N GLU A 40 -14.20 9.14 27.65
CA GLU A 40 -12.77 8.83 27.50
C GLU A 40 -12.20 8.19 28.77
N ARG A 41 -12.49 8.75 29.95
CA ARG A 41 -12.19 8.12 31.26
C ARG A 41 -12.84 6.74 31.39
N LEU A 42 -14.12 6.61 31.02
CA LEU A 42 -14.82 5.33 30.98
C LEU A 42 -14.25 4.33 29.96
N LYS A 43 -13.52 4.78 28.94
CA LYS A 43 -12.79 3.90 28.01
C LYS A 43 -11.47 3.46 28.63
N GLU A 44 -10.69 4.39 29.15
CA GLU A 44 -9.39 4.13 29.78
C GLU A 44 -9.50 3.16 30.98
N VAL A 45 -10.53 3.30 31.82
CA VAL A 45 -10.83 2.36 32.92
C VAL A 45 -11.11 0.95 32.40
N ARG A 46 -11.93 0.81 31.35
CA ARG A 46 -12.24 -0.50 30.74
C ARG A 46 -11.03 -1.13 30.03
N GLU A 47 -10.11 -0.32 29.51
CA GLU A 47 -8.85 -0.80 28.92
C GLU A 47 -7.86 -1.26 30.01
N LYS A 48 -7.72 -0.51 31.11
CA LYS A 48 -6.95 -0.93 32.30
C LYS A 48 -7.49 -2.21 32.92
N GLU A 49 -8.81 -2.35 33.04
CA GLU A 49 -9.45 -3.56 33.57
C GLU A 49 -9.21 -4.80 32.66
N ARG A 50 -9.28 -4.61 31.34
CA ARG A 50 -8.95 -5.66 30.35
C ARG A 50 -7.49 -6.07 30.41
N ALA A 51 -6.57 -5.11 30.53
CA ALA A 51 -5.14 -5.36 30.68
C ALA A 51 -4.84 -6.13 31.98
N ALA A 52 -5.45 -5.76 33.11
CA ALA A 52 -5.32 -6.50 34.37
C ALA A 52 -5.84 -7.94 34.26
N LYS A 53 -7.00 -8.15 33.62
CA LYS A 53 -7.56 -9.48 33.36
C LYS A 53 -6.74 -10.33 32.38
N LEU A 54 -5.91 -9.72 31.53
CA LEU A 54 -4.93 -10.42 30.68
C LEU A 54 -3.68 -10.81 31.48
N ALA A 55 -3.05 -9.86 32.16
CA ALA A 55 -1.87 -10.11 32.99
C ALA A 55 -2.12 -11.19 34.07
N GLU A 56 -3.33 -11.23 34.63
CA GLU A 56 -3.70 -12.27 35.58
C GLU A 56 -3.81 -13.67 34.95
N LYS A 57 -4.37 -13.79 33.73
CA LYS A 57 -4.39 -15.04 32.97
C LYS A 57 -2.97 -15.51 32.61
N GLU A 58 -2.05 -14.58 32.35
CA GLU A 58 -0.65 -14.92 32.10
C GLU A 58 0.07 -15.41 33.35
N ARG A 59 -0.15 -14.79 34.53
CA ARG A 59 0.37 -15.31 35.81
C ARG A 59 -0.15 -16.72 36.10
N GLN A 60 -1.45 -16.97 35.89
CA GLN A 60 -2.06 -18.30 36.03
C GLN A 60 -1.58 -19.33 34.98
N LYS A 61 -1.06 -18.88 33.83
CA LYS A 61 -0.38 -19.76 32.85
C LYS A 61 1.03 -20.08 33.33
N ALA A 62 1.81 -19.06 33.69
CA ALA A 62 3.19 -19.21 34.17
C ALA A 62 3.28 -20.12 35.41
N ALA A 63 2.35 -19.98 36.36
CA ALA A 63 2.27 -20.85 37.54
C ALA A 63 2.09 -22.33 37.16
N ARG A 64 1.14 -22.65 36.26
CA ARG A 64 0.89 -24.02 35.80
C ARG A 64 2.05 -24.61 34.99
N ASP A 65 2.78 -23.79 34.24
CA ASP A 65 3.93 -24.24 33.47
C ASP A 65 5.18 -24.45 34.37
N ALA A 66 5.34 -23.65 35.43
CA ALA A 66 6.34 -23.88 36.49
C ALA A 66 6.03 -25.13 37.34
N GLU A 67 4.76 -25.41 37.62
CA GLU A 67 4.31 -26.62 38.32
C GLU A 67 4.64 -27.88 37.51
N LYS A 68 4.34 -27.88 36.20
CA LYS A 68 4.75 -28.98 35.28
C LYS A 68 6.27 -29.17 35.23
N ALA A 69 7.04 -28.08 35.17
CA ALA A 69 8.50 -28.16 35.20
C ALA A 69 9.00 -28.81 36.50
N THR A 70 8.37 -28.50 37.64
CA THR A 70 8.68 -29.10 38.95
C THR A 70 8.35 -30.60 38.97
N GLN A 71 7.20 -31.03 38.44
CA GLN A 71 6.85 -32.45 38.31
C GLN A 71 7.81 -33.23 37.39
N LEU A 72 8.25 -32.62 36.28
CA LEU A 72 9.26 -33.20 35.38
C LEU A 72 10.61 -33.36 36.09
N PHE A 73 11.04 -32.38 36.89
CA PHE A 73 12.29 -32.44 37.64
C PHE A 73 12.29 -33.55 38.70
N GLN A 74 11.15 -33.83 39.33
CA GLN A 74 11.02 -34.96 40.26
C GLN A 74 11.15 -36.32 39.58
N LYS A 75 10.64 -36.47 38.33
CA LYS A 75 10.80 -37.70 37.55
C LYS A 75 12.21 -37.92 36.96
N GLY A 76 13.08 -36.91 36.99
CA GLY A 76 14.44 -36.99 36.46
C GLY A 76 15.50 -37.59 37.39
N LYS A 77 15.19 -37.80 38.68
CA LYS A 77 16.18 -38.26 39.69
C LYS A 77 16.28 -39.79 39.80
N CYS A 78 16.90 -40.42 38.81
CA CYS A 78 17.37 -41.81 38.97
C CYS A 78 18.49 -41.89 40.02
N LYS A 79 18.44 -42.93 40.87
CA LYS A 79 19.50 -43.21 41.87
C LYS A 79 20.79 -43.68 41.17
N ALA A 80 21.93 -43.27 41.71
CA ALA A 80 23.22 -43.91 41.43
C ALA A 80 23.42 -45.15 42.31
N SER A 81 24.41 -45.99 41.95
CA SER A 81 24.89 -47.20 42.61
C SER A 81 23.94 -48.42 42.64
N GLN A 82 24.34 -49.50 41.96
CA GLN A 82 24.87 -50.73 42.58
C GLN A 82 25.51 -51.64 41.51
N ALA A 83 26.32 -52.62 41.89
CA ALA A 83 27.02 -53.52 40.97
C ALA A 83 27.23 -54.92 41.57
N SER A 84 27.02 -55.99 40.79
CA SER A 84 27.42 -57.36 41.17
C SER A 84 27.45 -58.37 40.00
N THR A 85 28.60 -59.06 39.88
CA THR A 85 28.78 -60.49 39.49
C THR A 85 28.22 -61.10 38.17
N GLN A 86 29.17 -61.54 37.31
CA GLN A 86 29.29 -62.84 36.60
C GLN A 86 28.00 -63.62 36.22
N LYS A 87 27.80 -64.08 34.97
CA LYS A 87 28.57 -65.08 34.18
C LYS A 87 28.07 -65.09 32.69
N GLN A 88 28.48 -65.93 31.70
CA GLN A 88 29.35 -67.12 31.65
C GLN A 88 30.30 -67.18 30.42
N LYS A 89 29.89 -67.76 29.27
CA LYS A 89 30.73 -68.12 28.10
C LYS A 89 29.88 -68.50 26.86
N HIS A 90 30.29 -68.10 25.64
CA HIS A 90 30.73 -69.05 24.60
C HIS A 90 31.50 -68.37 23.44
N GLN A 91 32.22 -69.16 22.63
CA GLN A 91 33.22 -68.69 21.65
C GLN A 91 32.84 -68.95 20.18
N LYS A 92 33.22 -68.03 19.27
CA LYS A 92 33.84 -68.24 17.93
C LYS A 92 33.73 -66.93 17.10
N ARG A 93 34.64 -66.56 16.19
CA ARG A 93 35.99 -67.08 15.85
C ARG A 93 36.78 -65.90 15.22
N VAL A 94 38.08 -65.81 15.45
CA VAL A 94 38.97 -64.85 14.75
C VAL A 94 39.55 -65.51 13.50
N VAL A 95 39.61 -64.76 12.39
CA VAL A 95 40.78 -64.72 11.50
C VAL A 95 41.00 -63.25 11.14
N VAL A 96 42.24 -62.79 11.30
CA VAL A 96 42.78 -61.53 10.79
C VAL A 96 43.90 -61.93 9.85
N ASP A 97 44.18 -61.13 8.81
CA ASP A 97 45.53 -61.10 8.28
C ASP A 97 46.02 -59.66 8.06
N SER A 98 47.07 -59.35 8.84
CA SER A 98 48.34 -58.72 8.46
C SER A 98 48.43 -58.00 7.10
N SER A 99 49.17 -56.89 6.95
CA SER A 99 50.47 -56.60 7.60
C SER A 99 50.85 -55.10 7.54
N ASN A 100 52.01 -54.75 8.12
CA ASN A 100 52.60 -53.40 8.24
C ASN A 100 53.08 -52.85 6.85
N VAL A 101 53.52 -51.60 6.63
CA VAL A 101 54.58 -50.81 7.32
C VAL A 101 54.43 -49.27 7.13
N GLN A 102 54.96 -48.54 8.13
CA GLN A 102 55.33 -47.10 8.25
C GLN A 102 55.86 -46.38 6.97
N ALA A 103 55.54 -45.09 6.69
CA ALA A 103 56.08 -43.79 7.21
C ALA A 103 57.35 -43.29 6.42
N ASP A 104 57.73 -41.99 6.31
CA ASP A 104 57.25 -40.73 6.95
C ASP A 104 57.60 -39.41 6.16
N VAL A 105 56.89 -38.31 6.46
CA VAL A 105 57.22 -36.83 6.43
C VAL A 105 57.97 -36.08 5.27
N ALA A 106 57.27 -35.10 4.65
CA ALA A 106 57.60 -33.69 4.21
C ALA A 106 58.92 -33.30 3.44
N ALA A 107 59.14 -32.12 2.81
CA ALA A 107 58.50 -30.78 2.84
C ALA A 107 58.47 -30.02 1.43
N PRO A 108 58.72 -28.68 1.19
CA PRO A 108 57.83 -27.85 0.33
C PRO A 108 58.49 -27.17 -0.96
N PRO A 109 58.18 -25.93 -1.46
CA PRO A 109 57.51 -25.74 -2.78
C PRO A 109 58.15 -24.72 -3.81
N VAL A 110 57.38 -24.28 -4.84
CA VAL A 110 57.53 -23.08 -5.77
C VAL A 110 58.35 -23.29 -7.08
N PRO A 111 58.13 -22.61 -8.27
CA PRO A 111 56.95 -22.02 -8.97
C PRO A 111 56.77 -22.44 -10.47
N THR A 112 55.79 -21.87 -11.23
CA THR A 112 55.90 -21.19 -12.58
C THR A 112 54.51 -20.98 -13.25
N GLN A 113 54.36 -20.15 -14.31
CA GLN A 113 53.07 -19.51 -14.74
C GLN A 113 52.61 -19.74 -16.22
N THR A 114 51.34 -19.36 -16.48
CA THR A 114 50.71 -18.96 -17.79
C THR A 114 50.50 -20.05 -18.87
N THR A 115 49.57 -19.94 -19.85
CA THR A 115 48.90 -18.78 -20.51
C THR A 115 47.35 -18.91 -20.63
N ARG A 116 46.70 -18.05 -21.44
CA ARG A 116 45.22 -17.93 -21.61
C ARG A 116 44.69 -18.72 -22.83
N LEU A 117 43.39 -19.09 -22.79
CA LEU A 117 42.53 -19.52 -23.92
C LEU A 117 42.69 -20.96 -24.49
N GLY A 118 42.83 -21.98 -23.65
CA GLY A 118 42.73 -23.39 -24.07
C GLY A 118 41.30 -23.87 -24.43
N ARG A 119 40.73 -23.43 -25.56
CA ARG A 119 39.44 -23.93 -26.10
C ARG A 119 39.67 -24.92 -27.26
N THR A 120 39.33 -26.18 -27.09
CA THR A 120 39.36 -27.18 -28.17
C THR A 120 38.01 -27.25 -28.89
N THR A 121 38.00 -27.02 -30.19
CA THR A 121 36.81 -27.06 -31.05
C THR A 121 36.53 -28.43 -31.65
N LYS A 122 35.25 -28.78 -31.84
CA LYS A 122 34.80 -29.65 -32.94
C LYS A 122 33.52 -29.08 -33.56
N VAL A 123 33.47 -29.03 -34.90
CA VAL A 123 32.34 -28.59 -35.71
C VAL A 123 32.27 -29.49 -36.95
N PRO A 124 31.10 -30.02 -37.36
CA PRO A 124 30.91 -30.67 -38.64
C PRO A 124 30.03 -29.84 -39.60
N SER A 125 30.69 -29.28 -40.62
CA SER A 125 30.24 -29.14 -42.02
C SER A 125 28.75 -28.86 -42.37
N LYS A 126 28.50 -27.73 -43.04
CA LYS A 126 28.20 -27.65 -44.50
C LYS A 126 27.61 -26.28 -44.88
N TYR A 127 28.28 -25.54 -45.77
CA TYR A 127 27.84 -25.25 -47.15
C TYR A 127 29.03 -24.59 -47.90
N LYS A 128 28.98 -24.48 -49.24
CA LYS A 128 30.10 -24.06 -50.12
C LYS A 128 29.74 -22.82 -50.94
N HIS A 129 30.78 -22.29 -51.62
CA HIS A 129 30.81 -21.21 -52.63
C HIS A 129 30.90 -19.80 -52.00
N ALA A 130 32.01 -19.05 -52.14
CA ALA A 130 32.75 -18.55 -53.32
C ALA A 130 32.06 -17.32 -53.95
N SER A 131 32.74 -16.22 -54.32
CA SER A 131 34.16 -15.99 -54.71
C SER A 131 34.66 -14.63 -54.12
N THR A 132 35.92 -14.43 -53.68
CA THR A 132 37.12 -13.96 -54.45
C THR A 132 36.82 -12.97 -55.59
N THR A 133 37.47 -11.82 -55.77
CA THR A 133 38.62 -11.09 -55.11
C THR A 133 38.43 -9.58 -55.43
N SER A 134 39.26 -8.57 -55.12
CA SER A 134 40.64 -8.34 -54.61
C SER A 134 40.62 -7.15 -53.60
N LEU A 135 41.65 -6.50 -53.00
CA LEU A 135 43.12 -6.31 -53.20
C LEU A 135 43.50 -5.41 -54.40
N GLU A 136 44.53 -4.54 -54.42
CA GLU A 136 45.51 -3.94 -53.46
C GLU A 136 46.16 -2.73 -54.21
N ASP A 137 46.83 -1.70 -53.67
CA ASP A 137 47.24 -1.23 -52.32
C ASP A 137 47.60 0.30 -52.41
N SER A 138 47.97 0.96 -51.29
CA SER A 138 48.75 2.22 -51.17
C SER A 138 48.03 3.56 -51.51
N ARG A 139 48.14 4.65 -50.73
CA ARG A 139 48.77 4.96 -49.41
C ARG A 139 48.18 6.33 -48.91
N ASP A 140 48.50 6.99 -47.79
CA ASP A 140 49.58 6.84 -46.78
C ASP A 140 49.19 7.41 -45.37
N VAL A 141 50.20 7.54 -44.48
CA VAL A 141 50.21 8.11 -43.12
C VAL A 141 49.28 9.32 -42.85
N THR A 142 48.40 9.22 -41.84
CA THR A 142 48.53 9.89 -40.52
C THR A 142 47.51 9.34 -39.51
N ARG A 143 47.88 9.21 -38.22
CA ARG A 143 46.97 8.79 -37.13
C ARG A 143 46.39 10.00 -36.39
N GLN A 144 45.06 10.06 -36.23
CA GLN A 144 44.37 10.07 -34.91
C GLN A 144 42.83 10.00 -35.06
N ALA A 145 42.13 9.68 -33.97
CA ALA A 145 40.79 9.09 -34.01
C ALA A 145 39.63 10.08 -34.31
N PRO A 146 38.64 9.70 -35.13
CA PRO A 146 37.36 10.39 -35.20
C PRO A 146 36.50 10.12 -33.96
N SER A 147 35.86 11.15 -33.43
CA SER A 147 34.84 11.04 -32.37
C SER A 147 33.59 10.30 -32.86
N ALA A 148 33.07 9.36 -32.06
CA ALA A 148 31.79 8.69 -32.36
C ALA A 148 30.63 9.71 -32.41
N PRO A 149 29.67 9.56 -33.34
CA PRO A 149 28.62 10.55 -33.56
C PRO A 149 27.63 10.59 -32.39
N GLN A 150 27.19 11.80 -32.04
CA GLN A 150 26.06 12.00 -31.14
C GLN A 150 24.78 11.53 -31.81
N ALA A 151 24.30 10.34 -31.45
CA ALA A 151 22.95 9.90 -31.78
C ALA A 151 21.95 10.80 -31.05
N GLN A 152 21.41 11.80 -31.75
CA GLN A 152 20.30 12.61 -31.27
C GLN A 152 19.08 11.70 -31.09
N ALA A 153 18.81 11.29 -29.85
CA ALA A 153 17.63 10.51 -29.53
C ALA A 153 16.38 11.32 -29.89
N ALA A 154 15.61 10.82 -30.86
CA ALA A 154 14.44 11.51 -31.37
C ALA A 154 13.45 11.81 -30.24
N LEU A 155 12.98 13.06 -30.17
CA LEU A 155 11.92 13.46 -29.26
C LEU A 155 10.69 12.55 -29.47
N PRO A 156 10.09 11.99 -28.42
CA PRO A 156 8.95 11.09 -28.58
C PRO A 156 7.80 11.83 -29.26
N THR A 157 7.26 11.22 -30.32
CA THR A 157 6.25 11.83 -31.19
C THR A 157 5.07 12.35 -30.40
N ARG A 158 4.68 13.60 -30.70
CA ARG A 158 3.48 14.30 -30.22
C ARG A 158 2.31 13.33 -29.99
N ALA A 159 1.99 13.07 -28.72
CA ALA A 159 0.92 12.15 -28.34
C ALA A 159 -0.39 12.53 -29.05
N VAL A 160 -1.02 11.57 -29.72
CA VAL A 160 -2.31 11.78 -30.38
C VAL A 160 -3.38 11.81 -29.30
N TYR A 161 -3.72 13.00 -28.83
CA TYR A 161 -4.89 13.21 -27.98
C TYR A 161 -6.13 12.74 -28.74
N ALA A 162 -6.84 11.76 -28.19
CA ALA A 162 -8.22 11.51 -28.58
C ALA A 162 -9.07 12.77 -28.34
N PRO A 163 -10.18 12.97 -29.06
CA PRO A 163 -11.10 14.06 -28.77
C PRO A 163 -11.56 14.00 -27.30
N ASN A 164 -11.51 15.14 -26.61
CA ASN A 164 -11.92 15.25 -25.22
C ASN A 164 -13.36 14.75 -25.06
N VAL A 165 -13.53 13.60 -24.41
CA VAL A 165 -14.86 13.03 -24.17
C VAL A 165 -15.58 13.89 -23.14
N SER A 166 -16.68 14.51 -23.56
CA SER A 166 -17.59 15.20 -22.65
C SER A 166 -18.41 14.16 -21.88
N TRP A 167 -17.87 13.69 -20.76
CA TRP A 167 -18.57 12.78 -19.85
C TRP A 167 -19.88 13.40 -19.38
N GLN A 168 -20.98 12.64 -19.46
CA GLN A 168 -22.31 13.10 -19.08
C GLN A 168 -22.76 12.50 -17.74
N LYS A 169 -22.28 11.30 -17.42
CA LYS A 169 -22.78 10.50 -16.29
C LYS A 169 -21.65 9.81 -15.50
N LEU A 170 -21.71 9.91 -14.18
CA LEU A 170 -20.83 9.24 -13.22
C LEU A 170 -21.66 8.30 -12.35
N PHE A 171 -21.36 7.01 -12.38
CA PHE A 171 -21.94 6.02 -11.49
C PHE A 171 -20.98 5.80 -10.32
N TRP A 172 -21.24 6.40 -9.17
CA TRP A 172 -20.49 6.07 -7.96
C TRP A 172 -21.11 4.83 -7.32
N VAL A 173 -20.30 3.79 -7.10
CA VAL A 173 -20.74 2.54 -6.48
C VAL A 173 -20.13 2.41 -5.09
N SER A 174 -21.01 2.33 -4.08
CA SER A 174 -20.63 2.05 -2.70
C SER A 174 -20.06 0.64 -2.57
N PHE A 175 -19.12 0.49 -1.65
CA PHE A 175 -18.30 -0.70 -1.52
C PHE A 175 -18.82 -1.62 -0.41
N PRO A 176 -18.71 -2.96 -0.53
CA PRO A 176 -19.22 -3.90 0.48
C PRO A 176 -18.28 -4.01 1.69
N ASP A 177 -18.05 -2.88 2.37
CA ASP A 177 -17.31 -2.83 3.63
C ASP A 177 -18.00 -3.72 4.67
N THR A 178 -17.26 -4.68 5.24
CA THR A 178 -17.82 -5.74 6.11
C THR A 178 -17.92 -5.37 7.59
N LYS A 179 -17.25 -4.29 8.00
CA LYS A 179 -17.43 -3.64 9.32
C LYS A 179 -18.45 -2.52 9.17
N ARG A 180 -19.25 -2.24 10.20
CA ARG A 180 -20.18 -1.12 10.12
C ARG A 180 -19.41 0.21 10.06
N LEU A 181 -19.91 1.18 9.29
CA LEU A 181 -19.29 2.49 9.15
C LEU A 181 -19.05 3.20 10.50
N ASP A 182 -19.99 3.07 11.43
CA ASP A 182 -19.90 3.65 12.80
C ASP A 182 -18.94 2.89 13.73
N GLU A 183 -18.45 1.72 13.32
CA GLU A 183 -17.31 1.02 13.94
C GLU A 183 -15.97 1.43 13.32
N THR A 184 -15.96 2.18 12.21
CA THR A 184 -14.74 2.67 11.56
C THR A 184 -14.35 4.06 12.08
N ALA A 185 -13.14 4.19 12.60
CA ALA A 185 -12.58 5.48 13.02
C ALA A 185 -12.10 6.35 11.82
N THR A 186 -12.05 5.77 10.61
CA THR A 186 -11.17 6.26 9.54
C THR A 186 -11.89 6.64 8.25
N LEU A 187 -13.12 6.14 8.03
CA LEU A 187 -13.95 6.36 6.83
C LEU A 187 -15.21 7.19 7.09
N ALA A 188 -15.66 7.25 8.35
CA ALA A 188 -16.87 7.94 8.74
C ALA A 188 -16.66 9.46 8.87
N ILE A 189 -17.54 10.23 8.23
CA ILE A 189 -17.75 11.65 8.48
C ILE A 189 -19.02 11.79 9.30
N GLN A 190 -18.91 12.22 10.55
CA GLN A 190 -20.06 12.54 11.40
C GLN A 190 -20.63 13.91 10.99
N LEU A 191 -21.95 13.99 10.83
CA LEU A 191 -22.69 15.23 10.60
C LEU A 191 -23.77 15.42 11.65
N PHE A 192 -23.99 16.68 12.04
CA PHE A 192 -24.95 17.11 13.05
C PHE A 192 -26.04 17.94 12.34
N PRO A 193 -27.30 17.45 12.17
CA PRO A 193 -28.31 18.18 11.40
C PRO A 193 -28.69 19.54 11.98
N GLU A 194 -28.87 19.65 13.29
CA GLU A 194 -29.20 20.91 13.98
C GLU A 194 -28.15 22.01 13.73
N ASP A 195 -26.87 21.64 13.67
CA ASP A 195 -25.76 22.58 13.69
C ASP A 195 -25.25 22.97 12.28
N ARG A 196 -25.88 22.49 11.19
CA ARG A 196 -25.43 22.64 9.78
C ARG A 196 -25.05 24.06 9.38
N GLU A 197 -25.97 25.02 9.51
CA GLU A 197 -25.71 26.43 9.21
C GLU A 197 -24.62 27.03 10.13
N SER A 198 -24.55 26.54 11.37
CA SER A 198 -23.73 27.12 12.44
C SER A 198 -22.27 26.63 12.45
N LEU A 199 -22.00 25.53 11.74
CA LEU A 199 -20.67 24.93 11.49
C LEU A 199 -20.22 25.09 10.04
N GLY A 200 -21.07 25.66 9.16
CA GLY A 200 -20.75 25.83 7.73
C GLY A 200 -20.71 24.51 6.95
N HIS A 201 -21.48 23.51 7.36
CA HIS A 201 -21.59 22.25 6.60
C HIS A 201 -22.22 22.50 5.22
N ASP A 202 -21.70 21.82 4.20
CA ASP A 202 -22.13 21.99 2.81
C ASP A 202 -23.61 21.62 2.59
N PRO A 203 -24.44 22.47 1.93
CA PRO A 203 -25.87 22.20 1.76
C PRO A 203 -26.20 20.89 1.01
N TRP A 204 -25.35 20.47 0.07
CA TRP A 204 -25.53 19.22 -0.69
C TRP A 204 -25.39 17.95 0.17
N LEU A 205 -24.86 18.04 1.41
CA LEU A 205 -24.87 16.93 2.37
C LEU A 205 -26.28 16.57 2.87
N ALA A 206 -27.26 17.48 2.71
CA ALA A 206 -28.64 17.18 3.06
C ALA A 206 -29.22 16.02 2.23
N GLU A 207 -28.81 15.89 0.96
CA GLU A 207 -29.20 14.80 0.07
C GLU A 207 -28.78 13.45 0.64
N ALA A 208 -27.52 13.33 1.12
CA ALA A 208 -26.96 12.10 1.66
C ALA A 208 -27.78 11.54 2.83
N CYS A 209 -28.37 12.40 3.65
CA CYS A 209 -29.16 11.98 4.82
C CYS A 209 -30.53 11.38 4.44
N SER A 210 -30.97 11.56 3.18
CA SER A 210 -32.19 10.95 2.63
C SER A 210 -31.92 9.66 1.83
N MET A 211 -30.64 9.27 1.67
CA MET A 211 -30.26 8.13 0.83
C MET A 211 -30.24 6.80 1.61
N THR A 212 -31.12 5.88 1.22
CA THR A 212 -31.13 4.50 1.74
C THR A 212 -30.01 3.66 1.11
N LEU A 213 -28.77 3.82 1.60
CA LEU A 213 -27.58 3.14 1.08
C LEU A 213 -26.91 2.30 2.18
N HIS A 214 -26.94 0.97 2.01
CA HIS A 214 -26.39 0.01 2.97
C HIS A 214 -24.94 0.34 3.34
N ASN A 215 -24.65 0.35 4.65
CA ASN A 215 -23.36 0.68 5.25
C ASN A 215 -22.67 1.98 4.77
N THR A 216 -23.40 2.86 4.07
CA THR A 216 -22.87 4.09 3.46
C THR A 216 -23.36 5.34 4.19
N VAL A 217 -24.56 5.26 4.76
CA VAL A 217 -25.16 6.24 5.67
C VAL A 217 -25.70 5.48 6.87
N ILE A 218 -25.23 5.79 8.08
CA ILE A 218 -25.73 5.20 9.32
C ILE A 218 -26.29 6.32 10.22
N PRO A 219 -27.62 6.33 10.49
CA PRO A 219 -28.20 7.17 11.52
C PRO A 219 -27.62 6.82 12.89
N SER A 220 -27.22 7.83 13.65
CA SER A 220 -26.90 7.72 15.07
C SER A 220 -28.04 8.29 15.91
N GLY A 221 -28.06 7.97 17.21
CA GLY A 221 -29.08 8.51 18.12
C GLY A 221 -28.91 10.03 18.27
N ASN A 222 -30.04 10.75 18.36
CA ASN A 222 -30.15 12.23 18.39
C ASN A 222 -29.91 12.91 17.03
N GLU A 223 -30.51 12.39 15.95
CA GLU A 223 -30.49 12.92 14.57
C GLU A 223 -29.14 12.94 13.83
N ASP A 224 -28.02 12.92 14.55
CA ASP A 224 -26.66 12.67 14.04
C ASP A 224 -26.61 11.56 12.97
N CYS A 225 -25.74 11.69 11.98
CA CYS A 225 -25.45 10.60 11.04
C CYS A 225 -23.96 10.46 10.72
N PHE A 226 -23.53 9.22 10.50
CA PHE A 226 -22.23 8.89 9.93
C PHE A 226 -22.38 8.65 8.43
N ILE A 227 -21.61 9.36 7.62
CA ILE A 227 -21.64 9.27 6.16
C ILE A 227 -20.27 8.84 5.64
N HIS A 228 -20.24 7.91 4.70
CA HIS A 228 -19.00 7.40 4.11
C HIS A 228 -18.27 8.50 3.34
N GLN A 229 -16.97 8.67 3.58
CA GLN A 229 -16.13 9.67 2.89
C GLN A 229 -16.26 9.65 1.36
N GLY A 230 -16.47 8.47 0.76
CA GLY A 230 -16.66 8.32 -0.69
C GLY A 230 -17.97 8.93 -1.19
N LEU A 231 -19.07 8.79 -0.43
CA LEU A 231 -20.36 9.41 -0.77
C LEU A 231 -20.28 10.94 -0.63
N VAL A 232 -19.62 11.43 0.43
CA VAL A 232 -19.34 12.87 0.59
C VAL A 232 -18.53 13.41 -0.58
N THR A 233 -17.54 12.65 -1.07
CA THR A 233 -16.70 13.04 -2.22
C THR A 233 -17.48 12.97 -3.54
N ALA A 234 -18.37 11.99 -3.71
CA ALA A 234 -19.25 11.87 -4.88
C ALA A 234 -20.26 13.02 -4.96
N LEU A 235 -20.89 13.41 -3.84
CA LEU A 235 -21.83 14.52 -3.79
C LEU A 235 -21.14 15.89 -3.90
N ALA A 236 -19.94 16.04 -3.33
CA ALA A 236 -19.08 17.19 -3.62
C ALA A 236 -18.73 17.28 -5.12
N THR A 237 -18.48 16.15 -5.78
CA THR A 237 -18.21 16.11 -7.23
C THR A 237 -19.48 16.49 -8.01
N LYS A 238 -20.66 15.99 -7.62
CA LYS A 238 -21.97 16.35 -8.18
C LYS A 238 -22.27 17.85 -8.09
N ALA A 239 -21.80 18.52 -7.04
CA ALA A 239 -21.96 19.96 -6.85
C ALA A 239 -20.95 20.83 -7.62
N LEU A 240 -19.94 20.24 -8.29
CA LEU A 240 -18.83 20.94 -8.96
C LEU A 240 -18.64 20.55 -10.44
N ALA A 241 -19.04 19.34 -10.83
CA ALA A 241 -18.94 18.82 -12.18
C ALA A 241 -20.23 19.06 -12.98
N GLN A 242 -20.12 19.23 -14.31
CA GLN A 242 -21.27 19.46 -15.19
C GLN A 242 -21.88 18.12 -15.68
N ILE A 243 -22.07 17.18 -14.76
CA ILE A 243 -22.43 15.77 -15.03
C ILE A 243 -23.54 15.31 -14.08
N SER A 244 -24.34 14.31 -14.50
CA SER A 244 -25.16 13.56 -13.54
C SER A 244 -24.29 12.63 -12.71
N VAL A 245 -24.56 12.56 -11.41
CA VAL A 245 -23.92 11.59 -10.50
C VAL A 245 -25.00 10.69 -9.93
N ASP A 246 -25.03 9.45 -10.40
CA ASP A 246 -25.89 8.39 -9.88
C ASP A 246 -25.13 7.65 -8.76
N VAL A 247 -25.82 7.36 -7.67
CA VAL A 247 -25.24 6.79 -6.44
C VAL A 247 -25.88 5.43 -6.18
N HIS A 248 -25.09 4.37 -6.15
CA HIS A 248 -25.56 2.98 -6.08
C HIS A 248 -24.78 2.15 -5.04
N THR A 249 -25.28 0.94 -4.73
CA THR A 249 -24.58 -0.04 -3.88
C THR A 249 -23.87 -1.10 -4.70
N TRP A 250 -22.96 -1.85 -4.08
CA TRP A 250 -22.33 -3.02 -4.71
C TRP A 250 -23.36 -4.08 -5.15
N ASP A 251 -24.45 -4.27 -4.38
CA ASP A 251 -25.53 -5.20 -4.72
C ASP A 251 -26.32 -4.78 -5.97
N TRP A 252 -26.48 -3.47 -6.17
CA TRP A 252 -27.01 -2.93 -7.42
C TRP A 252 -26.06 -3.28 -8.57
N LEU A 253 -24.75 -3.05 -8.42
CA LEU A 253 -23.77 -3.37 -9.46
C LEU A 253 -23.72 -4.86 -9.77
N ALA A 254 -23.78 -5.72 -8.74
CA ALA A 254 -23.89 -7.17 -8.89
C ALA A 254 -25.12 -7.54 -9.74
N THR A 255 -26.28 -6.93 -9.44
CA THR A 255 -27.53 -7.12 -10.19
C THR A 255 -27.40 -6.65 -11.65
N GLN A 256 -26.80 -5.47 -11.90
CA GLN A 256 -26.56 -4.95 -13.25
C GLN A 256 -25.66 -5.87 -14.08
N LEU A 257 -24.65 -6.47 -13.45
CA LEU A 257 -23.67 -7.34 -14.11
C LEU A 257 -24.18 -8.77 -14.30
N GLN A 258 -25.05 -9.28 -13.42
CA GLN A 258 -25.71 -10.58 -13.60
C GLN A 258 -26.77 -10.54 -14.70
N GLY A 259 -27.61 -9.49 -14.73
CA GLY A 259 -28.67 -9.34 -15.74
C GLY A 259 -28.22 -8.74 -17.08
N ASN A 260 -26.94 -8.41 -17.25
CA ASN A 260 -26.41 -7.61 -18.37
C ASN A 260 -27.16 -6.27 -18.57
N LEU A 261 -27.64 -5.66 -17.48
CA LEU A 261 -28.47 -4.46 -17.48
C LEU A 261 -27.65 -3.15 -17.45
N LEU A 262 -26.34 -3.23 -17.18
CA LEU A 262 -25.48 -2.05 -17.04
C LEU A 262 -25.53 -1.12 -18.26
N SER A 263 -25.66 -1.65 -19.48
CA SER A 263 -25.85 -0.86 -20.71
C SER A 263 -27.14 -0.02 -20.68
N ARG A 264 -28.25 -0.56 -20.16
CA ARG A 264 -29.53 0.14 -20.00
C ARG A 264 -29.45 1.24 -18.94
N SER A 265 -28.60 1.08 -17.93
CA SER A 265 -28.32 2.14 -16.96
C SER A 265 -27.53 3.32 -17.56
N CYS A 266 -26.92 3.11 -18.75
CA CYS A 266 -26.09 4.06 -19.50
C CYS A 266 -26.82 4.75 -20.66
N THR A 267 -28.16 4.80 -20.65
CA THR A 267 -28.95 5.65 -21.55
C THR A 267 -29.62 6.80 -20.78
N ASP A 268 -30.09 7.82 -21.51
CA ASP A 268 -31.01 8.82 -21.00
C ASP A 268 -32.47 8.32 -20.97
N LYS A 269 -33.42 9.24 -20.79
CA LYS A 269 -34.87 8.95 -20.73
C LYS A 269 -35.48 8.62 -22.09
N ASP A 270 -34.86 9.09 -23.16
CA ASP A 270 -35.34 8.97 -24.54
C ASP A 270 -34.67 7.76 -25.25
N GLY A 271 -33.70 7.13 -24.58
CA GLY A 271 -33.01 5.92 -25.02
C GLY A 271 -31.63 6.16 -25.63
N ASN A 272 -31.15 7.41 -25.70
CA ASN A 272 -29.84 7.71 -26.27
C ASN A 272 -28.73 7.28 -25.31
N ALA A 273 -27.62 6.77 -25.85
CA ALA A 273 -26.48 6.35 -25.05
C ALA A 273 -25.71 7.55 -24.48
N LEU A 274 -25.37 7.47 -23.19
CA LEU A 274 -24.61 8.49 -22.46
C LEU A 274 -23.13 8.10 -22.33
N HIS A 275 -22.25 9.11 -22.40
CA HIS A 275 -20.84 8.98 -22.08
C HIS A 275 -20.66 8.82 -20.55
N GLY A 276 -20.22 7.64 -20.12
CA GLY A 276 -20.33 7.20 -18.72
C GLY A 276 -19.02 6.78 -18.05
N ILE A 277 -18.85 7.15 -16.78
CA ILE A 277 -17.77 6.66 -15.90
C ILE A 277 -18.37 5.82 -14.78
N LEU A 278 -17.99 4.54 -14.69
CA LEU A 278 -18.21 3.69 -13.51
C LEU A 278 -17.09 3.93 -12.51
N PHE A 279 -17.36 4.65 -11.43
CA PHE A 279 -16.38 4.94 -10.39
C PHE A 279 -16.48 3.89 -9.27
N LEU A 280 -15.44 3.05 -9.18
CA LEU A 280 -15.22 2.09 -8.11
C LEU A 280 -14.38 2.74 -7.00
N HIS A 281 -14.98 2.95 -5.84
CA HIS A 281 -14.32 3.56 -4.67
C HIS A 281 -14.13 2.47 -3.59
N TRP A 282 -13.04 1.70 -3.65
CA TRP A 282 -12.76 0.64 -2.68
C TRP A 282 -11.88 1.12 -1.52
N THR A 283 -12.35 0.96 -0.29
CA THR A 283 -11.65 1.44 0.92
C THR A 283 -11.21 0.34 1.89
N THR A 284 -11.57 -0.93 1.67
CA THR A 284 -11.18 -2.03 2.58
C THR A 284 -10.64 -3.26 1.84
N ASN A 285 -11.23 -4.44 2.01
CA ASN A 285 -10.79 -5.68 1.39
C ASN A 285 -11.29 -5.75 -0.07
N GLU A 286 -10.63 -6.51 -0.94
CA GLU A 286 -11.13 -6.73 -2.30
C GLU A 286 -12.51 -7.42 -2.30
N PRO A 287 -13.47 -7.01 -3.16
CA PRO A 287 -14.82 -7.57 -3.11
C PRO A 287 -14.84 -8.96 -3.74
N THR A 288 -15.62 -9.87 -3.17
CA THR A 288 -15.64 -11.29 -3.59
C THR A 288 -16.79 -11.63 -4.53
N ASN A 289 -17.87 -10.82 -4.56
CA ASN A 289 -19.03 -11.05 -5.41
C ASN A 289 -19.70 -9.72 -5.83
N PRO A 290 -19.62 -9.33 -7.12
CA PRO A 290 -18.59 -9.75 -8.09
C PRO A 290 -17.18 -9.36 -7.61
N THR A 291 -16.16 -10.04 -8.15
CA THR A 291 -14.75 -9.60 -8.01
C THR A 291 -14.46 -8.40 -8.91
N LEU A 292 -13.39 -7.65 -8.61
CA LEU A 292 -12.94 -6.56 -9.48
C LEU A 292 -12.68 -7.05 -10.91
N ASP A 293 -12.01 -8.19 -11.08
CA ASP A 293 -11.76 -8.76 -12.42
C ASP A 293 -13.06 -9.09 -13.18
N LYS A 294 -14.14 -9.46 -12.47
CA LYS A 294 -15.46 -9.66 -13.07
C LYS A 294 -16.13 -8.33 -13.46
N VAL A 295 -15.93 -7.26 -12.70
CA VAL A 295 -16.38 -5.91 -13.07
C VAL A 295 -15.62 -5.42 -14.31
N TYR A 296 -14.28 -5.44 -14.27
CA TYR A 296 -13.44 -4.97 -15.38
C TYR A 296 -13.66 -5.77 -16.66
N SER A 297 -13.76 -7.11 -16.60
CA SER A 297 -14.00 -7.94 -17.80
C SER A 297 -15.38 -7.69 -18.43
N THR A 298 -16.45 -7.54 -17.65
CA THR A 298 -17.76 -7.16 -18.21
C THR A 298 -17.76 -5.73 -18.76
N VAL A 299 -17.08 -4.77 -18.11
CA VAL A 299 -16.98 -3.39 -18.65
C VAL A 299 -16.08 -3.33 -19.89
N ARG A 300 -15.07 -4.19 -20.01
CA ARG A 300 -14.27 -4.34 -21.24
C ARG A 300 -15.15 -4.79 -22.41
N LEU A 301 -16.06 -5.74 -22.19
CA LEU A 301 -17.06 -6.09 -23.21
C LEU A 301 -17.99 -4.91 -23.52
N LEU A 302 -18.50 -4.21 -22.48
CA LEU A 302 -19.39 -3.06 -22.64
C LEU A 302 -18.75 -1.93 -23.48
N LYS A 303 -17.44 -1.66 -23.31
CA LYS A 303 -16.66 -0.71 -24.12
C LYS A 303 -16.71 -0.98 -25.63
N HIS A 304 -16.92 -2.22 -26.06
CA HIS A 304 -16.94 -2.62 -27.47
C HIS A 304 -18.35 -2.67 -28.08
N ILE A 305 -19.41 -2.57 -27.26
CA ILE A 305 -20.81 -2.71 -27.71
C ILE A 305 -21.70 -1.50 -27.35
N HIS A 306 -21.29 -0.65 -26.40
CA HIS A 306 -22.00 0.59 -26.08
C HIS A 306 -21.65 1.67 -27.12
N PRO A 307 -22.62 2.34 -27.76
CA PRO A 307 -22.34 3.28 -28.84
C PRO A 307 -21.81 4.65 -28.36
N ALA A 308 -21.81 4.91 -27.06
CA ALA A 308 -21.13 6.06 -26.44
C ALA A 308 -19.88 5.59 -25.66
N SER A 309 -18.97 6.52 -25.35
CA SER A 309 -17.75 6.16 -24.58
C SER A 309 -18.10 5.79 -23.14
N PHE A 310 -17.74 4.58 -22.71
CA PHE A 310 -17.91 4.14 -21.33
C PHE A 310 -16.57 3.69 -20.73
N ARG A 311 -16.30 3.96 -19.46
CA ARG A 311 -15.09 3.47 -18.78
C ARG A 311 -15.28 3.19 -17.29
N VAL A 312 -14.40 2.36 -16.73
CA VAL A 312 -14.18 2.29 -15.29
C VAL A 312 -13.20 3.38 -14.89
N TYR A 313 -13.36 3.91 -13.68
CA TYR A 313 -12.35 4.67 -12.95
C TYR A 313 -12.18 4.05 -11.54
N PRO A 314 -10.94 3.78 -11.07
CA PRO A 314 -9.68 3.84 -11.83
C PRO A 314 -9.66 2.84 -13.00
N ASN A 315 -8.68 2.99 -13.90
CA ASN A 315 -8.47 2.02 -14.97
C ASN A 315 -7.91 0.68 -14.44
N GLU A 316 -8.03 -0.36 -15.25
CA GLU A 316 -7.71 -1.74 -14.86
C GLU A 316 -6.21 -1.96 -14.52
N ASN A 317 -5.30 -1.25 -15.19
CA ASN A 317 -3.86 -1.39 -14.98
C ASN A 317 -3.41 -0.75 -13.65
N GLU A 318 -3.94 0.43 -13.31
CA GLU A 318 -3.73 1.05 -11.99
C GLU A 318 -4.33 0.19 -10.87
N ALA A 319 -5.52 -0.37 -11.08
CA ALA A 319 -6.18 -1.28 -10.15
C ALA A 319 -5.39 -2.57 -9.88
N GLU A 320 -4.82 -3.18 -10.93
CA GLU A 320 -3.95 -4.34 -10.79
C GLU A 320 -2.63 -3.98 -10.11
N GLN A 321 -2.05 -2.80 -10.41
CA GLN A 321 -0.80 -2.39 -9.77
C GLN A 321 -0.97 -2.13 -8.26
N GLU A 322 -2.03 -1.44 -7.84
CA GLU A 322 -2.33 -1.19 -6.43
C GLU A 322 -2.51 -2.51 -5.67
N ARG A 323 -3.28 -3.46 -6.23
CA ARG A 323 -3.44 -4.81 -5.64
C ARG A 323 -2.13 -5.56 -5.46
N ASN A 324 -1.15 -5.37 -6.35
CA ASN A 324 0.09 -6.15 -6.38
C ASN A 324 1.32 -5.49 -5.71
N LYS A 325 1.28 -4.18 -5.38
CA LYS A 325 2.31 -3.37 -4.69
C LYS A 325 3.70 -3.24 -5.34
N LEU A 326 4.19 -4.24 -6.06
CA LEU A 326 5.56 -4.26 -6.58
C LEU A 326 5.82 -3.23 -7.68
N GLY A 327 4.80 -2.84 -8.45
CA GLY A 327 4.89 -1.75 -9.42
C GLY A 327 5.10 -0.40 -8.73
N ASP A 328 4.36 -0.13 -7.65
CA ASP A 328 4.52 1.10 -6.84
C ASP A 328 5.89 1.16 -6.16
N ILE A 329 6.32 0.04 -5.56
CA ILE A 329 7.63 -0.08 -4.91
C ILE A 329 8.77 0.10 -5.92
N ARG A 330 8.62 -0.44 -7.13
CA ARG A 330 9.53 -0.21 -8.26
C ARG A 330 9.53 1.25 -8.69
N ALA A 331 8.36 1.87 -8.85
CA ALA A 331 8.26 3.26 -9.25
C ALA A 331 8.91 4.20 -8.23
N LEU A 332 8.76 3.92 -6.92
CA LEU A 332 9.45 4.66 -5.85
C LEU A 332 10.97 4.44 -5.85
N ASP A 333 11.44 3.21 -6.10
CA ASP A 333 12.88 2.91 -6.21
C ASP A 333 13.49 3.59 -7.47
N GLU A 334 12.76 3.66 -8.57
CA GLU A 334 13.13 4.35 -9.82
C GLU A 334 13.11 5.89 -9.66
N VAL A 335 12.13 6.44 -8.94
CA VAL A 335 12.12 7.87 -8.59
C VAL A 335 13.32 8.19 -7.71
N ALA A 336 13.54 7.48 -6.60
CA ALA A 336 14.65 7.78 -5.68
C ALA A 336 16.03 7.63 -6.33
N SER A 337 16.25 6.58 -7.14
CA SER A 337 17.53 6.36 -7.83
C SER A 337 17.83 7.35 -8.95
N SER A 338 16.81 8.05 -9.47
CA SER A 338 16.94 9.12 -10.48
C SER A 338 16.86 10.55 -9.89
N SER A 339 16.95 10.69 -8.57
CA SER A 339 16.72 11.96 -7.87
C SER A 339 17.96 12.55 -7.18
N PRO A 340 17.98 13.86 -6.90
CA PRO A 340 19.00 14.50 -6.07
C PRO A 340 19.16 13.81 -4.69
N GLN A 341 20.35 13.95 -4.09
CA GLN A 341 20.73 13.24 -2.85
C GLN A 341 19.76 13.47 -1.67
N GLU A 342 19.09 14.62 -1.61
CA GLU A 342 18.09 14.93 -0.57
C GLU A 342 16.77 14.15 -0.72
N PHE A 343 16.47 13.61 -1.90
CA PHE A 343 15.28 12.82 -2.20
C PHE A 343 15.59 11.34 -2.53
N SER A 344 16.86 10.93 -2.51
CA SER A 344 17.30 9.64 -3.05
C SER A 344 17.32 8.47 -2.05
N TYR A 345 16.84 8.64 -0.81
CA TYR A 345 16.79 7.55 0.17
C TYR A 345 15.53 6.69 -0.02
N ARG A 346 15.73 5.37 -0.14
CA ARG A 346 14.70 4.33 -0.10
C ARG A 346 15.22 3.12 0.68
N PRO A 347 14.39 2.44 1.48
CA PRO A 347 14.75 1.15 2.07
C PRO A 347 15.00 0.12 0.96
N ARG A 348 16.11 -0.62 1.01
CA ARG A 348 16.46 -1.56 -0.06
C ARG A 348 15.41 -2.66 -0.21
N THR A 349 14.93 -2.86 -1.44
CA THR A 349 13.96 -3.91 -1.80
C THR A 349 14.64 -5.14 -2.40
N CYS A 350 14.33 -6.34 -1.90
CA CYS A 350 14.48 -7.59 -2.64
C CYS A 350 13.11 -8.10 -3.07
N TYR A 351 12.88 -8.09 -4.38
CA TYR A 351 11.59 -8.27 -5.04
C TYR A 351 11.03 -9.70 -5.03
N GLY A 352 11.54 -10.61 -4.19
CA GLY A 352 11.08 -12.00 -4.15
C GLY A 352 11.44 -12.83 -5.39
N HIS A 353 12.49 -12.46 -6.12
CA HIS A 353 12.97 -13.22 -7.29
C HIS A 353 14.49 -13.23 -7.37
N GLY A 354 15.05 -14.35 -7.84
CA GLY A 354 16.49 -14.56 -7.96
C GLY A 354 17.22 -14.58 -6.60
N PRO A 355 18.54 -14.39 -6.58
CA PRO A 355 19.34 -14.38 -5.35
C PRO A 355 18.88 -13.28 -4.38
N CYS A 356 18.73 -13.64 -3.10
CA CYS A 356 18.28 -12.72 -2.05
C CYS A 356 19.23 -11.51 -1.89
N LYS A 357 18.75 -10.30 -2.23
CA LYS A 357 19.53 -9.04 -2.15
C LYS A 357 19.68 -8.50 -0.71
N LEU A 358 19.00 -9.08 0.27
CA LEU A 358 19.01 -8.68 1.67
C LEU A 358 19.55 -9.77 2.63
N ARG A 359 20.17 -10.83 2.10
CA ARG A 359 20.71 -11.98 2.86
C ARG A 359 21.60 -11.61 4.06
N ASP A 360 22.23 -10.44 4.01
CA ASP A 360 23.19 -9.93 5.00
C ASP A 360 22.57 -8.94 6.01
N TYR A 361 21.27 -8.64 5.89
CA TYR A 361 20.54 -7.78 6.83
C TYR A 361 20.09 -8.60 8.05
N GLN A 362 20.31 -8.06 9.25
CA GLN A 362 19.97 -8.73 10.51
C GLN A 362 18.45 -8.78 10.76
N THR A 363 17.70 -7.87 10.15
CA THR A 363 16.22 -7.79 10.24
C THR A 363 15.68 -7.22 8.94
N THR A 364 14.60 -7.80 8.42
CA THR A 364 13.90 -7.33 7.21
C THR A 364 12.39 -7.38 7.41
N VAL A 365 11.65 -6.60 6.62
CA VAL A 365 10.18 -6.61 6.60
C VAL A 365 9.72 -7.45 5.42
N HIS A 366 9.19 -8.63 5.69
CA HIS A 366 8.53 -9.48 4.71
C HIS A 366 7.13 -8.94 4.43
N LYS A 367 6.71 -8.97 3.16
CA LYS A 367 5.42 -8.46 2.68
C LYS A 367 4.88 -9.40 1.60
N ARG A 368 3.64 -9.89 1.76
CA ARG A 368 2.86 -10.50 0.65
C ARG A 368 2.44 -9.39 -0.32
N THR A 369 2.56 -9.63 -1.62
CA THR A 369 2.13 -8.66 -2.65
C THR A 369 0.68 -8.23 -2.46
N GLN A 370 -0.25 -9.16 -2.62
CA GLN A 370 -1.67 -8.96 -2.42
C GLN A 370 -2.02 -9.08 -0.93
N SER A 371 -2.18 -7.95 -0.24
CA SER A 371 -2.62 -7.89 1.17
C SER A 371 -2.97 -6.47 1.64
N GLY A 372 -4.10 -6.29 2.32
CA GLY A 372 -4.45 -5.03 3.00
C GLY A 372 -3.94 -4.95 4.45
N CYS A 373 -4.12 -3.77 5.08
CA CYS A 373 -4.14 -3.54 6.53
C CYS A 373 -3.01 -4.20 7.37
N ALA A 374 -1.79 -4.27 6.84
CA ALA A 374 -0.62 -4.92 7.46
C ALA A 374 -0.76 -6.43 7.80
N THR A 375 -1.88 -7.09 7.43
CA THR A 375 -2.19 -8.49 7.80
C THR A 375 -1.09 -9.50 7.44
N HIS A 376 -0.40 -9.26 6.31
CA HIS A 376 0.70 -10.10 5.81
C HIS A 376 2.01 -9.30 5.72
N VAL A 377 2.30 -8.52 6.78
CA VAL A 377 3.54 -7.76 6.95
C VAL A 377 4.24 -8.25 8.21
N HIS A 378 5.47 -8.76 8.07
CA HIS A 378 6.17 -9.47 9.16
C HIS A 378 7.60 -8.98 9.30
N VAL A 379 7.98 -8.53 10.50
CA VAL A 379 9.38 -8.21 10.84
C VAL A 379 10.08 -9.52 11.20
N ARG A 380 11.05 -9.96 10.40
CA ARG A 380 11.76 -11.23 10.56
C ARG A 380 13.28 -11.01 10.70
N LYS A 381 13.94 -11.93 11.42
CA LYS A 381 15.40 -11.92 11.66
C LYS A 381 16.14 -12.67 10.54
N ARG A 382 17.45 -12.41 10.39
CA ARG A 382 18.30 -13.09 9.39
C ARG A 382 18.17 -14.62 9.48
N GLY A 383 18.08 -15.27 8.31
CA GLY A 383 17.94 -16.73 8.19
C GLY A 383 16.50 -17.24 8.24
N ASP A 384 15.54 -16.39 8.66
CA ASP A 384 14.12 -16.67 8.52
C ASP A 384 13.69 -16.38 7.07
N HIS A 385 13.19 -17.39 6.36
CA HIS A 385 13.03 -17.37 4.90
C HIS A 385 11.86 -18.25 4.39
N TYR A 386 10.95 -18.71 5.27
CA TYR A 386 9.97 -19.76 4.91
C TYR A 386 8.90 -19.31 3.89
N GLU A 387 8.59 -18.00 3.85
CA GLU A 387 7.58 -17.42 2.95
C GLU A 387 8.16 -16.75 1.70
N LEU A 388 9.42 -16.31 1.75
CA LEU A 388 10.03 -15.48 0.70
C LEU A 388 10.26 -16.25 -0.61
N THR A 389 9.86 -15.63 -1.72
CA THR A 389 9.94 -16.22 -3.08
C THR A 389 11.33 -16.08 -3.72
N CYS A 390 12.26 -15.33 -3.12
CA CYS A 390 13.66 -15.28 -3.56
C CYS A 390 14.45 -16.54 -3.17
N GLN A 391 15.64 -16.73 -3.73
CA GLN A 391 16.48 -17.90 -3.48
C GLN A 391 17.44 -17.66 -2.31
N PRO A 392 17.43 -18.52 -1.27
CA PRO A 392 18.48 -18.58 -0.26
C PRO A 392 19.74 -19.29 -0.79
N GLU A 393 20.89 -18.94 -0.22
CA GLU A 393 22.22 -19.34 -0.71
C GLU A 393 22.43 -20.87 -0.84
N ALA A 394 21.84 -21.66 0.06
CA ALA A 394 21.89 -23.12 0.00
C ALA A 394 21.31 -23.70 -1.30
N GLN A 395 20.20 -23.14 -1.81
CA GLN A 395 19.57 -23.61 -3.06
C GLN A 395 20.40 -23.27 -4.30
N MET A 396 21.25 -22.24 -4.25
CA MET A 396 22.16 -21.90 -5.35
C MET A 396 23.30 -22.92 -5.49
N LEU A 397 23.84 -23.41 -4.36
CA LEU A 397 24.85 -24.46 -4.35
C LEU A 397 24.29 -25.78 -4.91
N GLU A 398 23.06 -26.14 -4.54
CA GLU A 398 22.40 -27.35 -5.05
C GLU A 398 22.05 -27.26 -6.54
N THR A 399 21.43 -26.17 -7.00
CA THR A 399 21.08 -26.00 -8.43
C THR A 399 22.30 -25.94 -9.34
N THR A 400 23.38 -25.27 -8.90
CA THR A 400 24.66 -25.28 -9.64
C THR A 400 25.27 -26.67 -9.71
N SER A 401 25.15 -27.48 -8.64
CA SER A 401 25.62 -28.87 -8.64
C SER A 401 24.77 -29.79 -9.53
N GLN A 402 23.44 -29.67 -9.53
CA GLN A 402 22.54 -30.59 -10.23
C GLN A 402 22.68 -30.52 -11.75
N ASN A 403 22.95 -29.34 -12.30
CA ASN A 403 23.20 -29.15 -13.74
C ASN A 403 24.44 -29.88 -14.29
N SER A 404 25.28 -30.47 -13.42
CA SER A 404 26.49 -31.20 -13.81
C SER A 404 26.36 -32.74 -13.82
N ARG A 405 25.23 -33.30 -13.34
CA ARG A 405 25.10 -34.76 -13.13
C ARG A 405 23.72 -35.31 -13.50
N GLY A 406 23.59 -35.75 -14.75
CA GLY A 406 22.43 -36.54 -15.19
C GLY A 406 22.37 -37.90 -14.48
N ARG A 407 21.50 -38.04 -13.46
CA ARG A 407 21.21 -39.33 -12.82
C ARG A 407 19.73 -39.43 -12.43
N LYS A 408 19.14 -40.62 -12.62
CA LYS A 408 17.70 -40.87 -12.45
C LYS A 408 17.23 -40.56 -11.02
N LYS A 409 16.07 -39.89 -10.90
CA LYS A 409 15.39 -39.69 -9.61
C LYS A 409 15.11 -41.04 -8.94
N LYS A 410 15.42 -41.16 -7.65
CA LYS A 410 14.78 -42.12 -6.73
C LYS A 410 13.80 -41.34 -5.83
N PRO A 411 12.69 -41.93 -5.37
CA PRO A 411 11.82 -41.30 -4.39
C PRO A 411 12.55 -41.18 -3.05
N ILE A 412 12.51 -40.00 -2.45
CA ILE A 412 13.02 -39.76 -1.09
C ILE A 412 11.89 -40.04 -0.11
N VAL A 413 12.11 -40.94 0.84
CA VAL A 413 11.15 -41.24 1.92
C VAL A 413 11.12 -40.05 2.88
N ALA A 414 9.92 -39.56 3.21
CA ALA A 414 9.74 -38.39 4.05
C ALA A 414 10.15 -38.64 5.51
N SER A 415 11.30 -38.09 5.91
CA SER A 415 11.70 -38.02 7.32
C SER A 415 10.89 -36.94 8.04
N LYS A 416 10.08 -37.36 9.02
CA LYS A 416 9.23 -36.45 9.82
C LYS A 416 10.08 -35.58 10.75
N SER A 417 10.41 -34.37 10.31
CA SER A 417 10.97 -33.34 11.19
C SER A 417 9.86 -32.70 12.03
N SER A 418 9.92 -32.91 13.34
CA SER A 418 8.89 -32.45 14.30
C SER A 418 9.06 -30.97 14.67
N ARG A 419 8.67 -30.08 13.75
CA ARG A 419 8.38 -28.66 14.07
C ARG A 419 6.95 -28.32 13.70
N THR A 420 6.21 -27.80 14.68
CA THR A 420 4.80 -27.41 14.54
C THR A 420 4.68 -26.26 13.53
N PRO A 421 3.86 -26.39 12.46
CA PRO A 421 3.69 -25.32 11.48
C PRO A 421 2.84 -24.20 12.06
N ALA A 422 3.49 -23.12 12.50
CA ALA A 422 2.82 -21.88 12.86
C ALA A 422 2.46 -21.12 11.58
N HIS A 423 1.18 -21.21 11.20
CA HIS A 423 0.61 -20.76 9.92
C HIS A 423 1.06 -21.56 8.69
N SER A 424 0.10 -21.94 7.85
CA SER A 424 0.36 -22.51 6.54
C SER A 424 0.88 -21.41 5.61
N ALA A 425 2.16 -21.47 5.25
CA ALA A 425 2.72 -20.60 4.23
C ALA A 425 1.98 -20.85 2.90
N ASP A 426 1.25 -19.83 2.43
CA ASP A 426 0.58 -19.88 1.13
C ASP A 426 1.63 -19.76 0.03
N HIS A 427 2.16 -20.90 -0.39
CA HIS A 427 3.18 -21.03 -1.43
C HIS A 427 2.66 -20.68 -2.84
N SER A 428 1.37 -20.35 -3.01
CA SER A 428 0.86 -19.76 -4.25
C SER A 428 1.08 -18.24 -4.32
N ALA A 429 1.35 -17.60 -3.18
CA ALA A 429 1.52 -16.16 -3.07
C ALA A 429 2.97 -15.72 -3.36
N HIS A 430 3.11 -14.56 -4.01
CA HIS A 430 4.42 -13.91 -4.15
C HIS A 430 4.75 -13.10 -2.89
N TRP A 431 5.95 -13.32 -2.35
CA TRP A 431 6.46 -12.66 -1.16
C TRP A 431 7.80 -12.00 -1.44
N PHE A 432 7.91 -10.74 -1.04
CA PHE A 432 9.12 -9.93 -1.14
C PHE A 432 9.51 -9.41 0.25
N HIS A 433 10.70 -8.81 0.36
CA HIS A 433 11.10 -8.14 1.59
C HIS A 433 11.93 -6.88 1.38
N GLN A 434 11.90 -6.01 2.38
CA GLN A 434 12.60 -4.73 2.39
C GLN A 434 13.48 -4.59 3.65
N GLU A 435 14.50 -3.75 3.55
CA GLU A 435 15.29 -3.24 4.67
C GLU A 435 14.38 -2.72 5.81
N PHE A 436 14.63 -3.15 7.04
CA PHE A 436 13.86 -2.71 8.20
C PHE A 436 14.29 -1.31 8.63
N VAL A 437 13.32 -0.37 8.65
CA VAL A 437 13.50 0.98 9.18
C VAL A 437 12.80 1.07 10.54
N PRO A 438 13.53 1.15 11.68
CA PRO A 438 12.93 1.06 13.02
C PRO A 438 11.89 2.16 13.31
N SER A 439 12.16 3.38 12.87
CA SER A 439 11.31 4.57 13.09
C SER A 439 9.93 4.48 12.44
N LEU A 440 9.74 3.64 11.42
CA LEU A 440 8.45 3.46 10.75
C LEU A 440 7.39 2.81 11.68
N GLN A 441 7.82 2.05 12.70
CA GLN A 441 6.90 1.50 13.70
C GLN A 441 6.38 2.58 14.67
N SER A 442 7.18 3.59 14.98
CA SER A 442 6.84 4.65 15.93
C SER A 442 6.18 5.87 15.29
N CYS A 443 6.43 6.14 14.00
CA CYS A 443 5.82 7.26 13.28
C CYS A 443 5.80 7.06 11.75
N GLU A 444 4.62 7.27 11.17
CA GLU A 444 4.42 7.41 9.73
C GLU A 444 3.52 8.62 9.45
N PHE A 445 3.96 9.51 8.56
CA PHE A 445 3.24 10.72 8.15
C PHE A 445 2.41 10.45 6.91
N ARG A 446 1.10 10.62 6.99
CA ARG A 446 0.20 10.37 5.86
C ARG A 446 -0.17 11.72 5.24
N VAL A 447 0.51 12.05 4.13
CA VAL A 447 0.42 13.33 3.44
C VAL A 447 -0.60 13.21 2.31
N PHE A 448 -1.69 13.97 2.41
CA PHE A 448 -2.72 14.05 1.38
C PHE A 448 -2.37 15.16 0.38
N ILE A 449 -2.41 14.83 -0.91
CA ILE A 449 -2.07 15.74 -2.01
C ILE A 449 -3.21 15.69 -3.03
N ALA A 450 -3.84 16.82 -3.33
CA ALA A 450 -4.79 16.96 -4.44
C ALA A 450 -4.17 17.81 -5.57
N THR A 451 -4.70 17.72 -6.79
CA THR A 451 -4.24 18.57 -7.89
C THR A 451 -5.03 19.86 -8.03
N GLU A 452 -4.34 20.95 -8.37
CA GLU A 452 -4.92 22.24 -8.73
C GLU A 452 -4.46 22.71 -10.12
N PRO A 453 -5.23 23.57 -10.83
CA PRO A 453 -4.86 24.06 -12.16
C PRO A 453 -3.58 24.89 -12.14
N SER A 454 -2.62 24.55 -13.00
CA SER A 454 -1.37 25.30 -13.13
C SER A 454 -0.80 25.24 -14.54
N LYS A 455 -0.61 26.42 -15.15
CA LYS A 455 0.07 26.58 -16.45
C LYS A 455 1.52 26.08 -16.47
N LYS A 456 2.12 25.86 -15.28
CA LYS A 456 3.48 25.30 -15.11
C LYS A 456 3.48 23.83 -14.69
N GLY A 457 2.30 23.25 -14.43
CA GLY A 457 2.15 21.89 -13.92
C GLY A 457 2.02 20.84 -15.02
N ILE A 458 2.38 19.60 -14.71
CA ILE A 458 2.25 18.45 -15.61
C ILE A 458 0.78 18.32 -16.03
N ARG A 459 0.52 18.19 -17.35
CA ARG A 459 -0.84 18.13 -17.94
C ARG A 459 -1.75 19.28 -17.49
N GLY A 460 -1.17 20.46 -17.20
CA GLY A 460 -1.89 21.66 -16.76
C GLY A 460 -2.29 21.67 -15.28
N ARG A 461 -1.72 20.78 -14.45
CA ARG A 461 -2.05 20.61 -13.03
C ARG A 461 -0.80 20.46 -12.16
N ILE A 462 -0.84 20.95 -10.93
CA ILE A 462 0.21 20.77 -9.92
C ILE A 462 -0.37 20.20 -8.63
N GLY A 463 0.39 19.42 -7.87
CA GLY A 463 0.01 18.92 -6.56
C GLY A 463 0.10 19.99 -5.45
N GLN A 464 -0.88 19.98 -4.56
CA GLN A 464 -0.94 20.79 -3.35
C GLN A 464 -1.19 19.88 -2.14
N VAL A 465 -0.41 20.04 -1.06
CA VAL A 465 -0.63 19.30 0.19
C VAL A 465 -1.82 19.89 0.93
N ILE A 466 -2.88 19.09 1.10
CA ILE A 466 -4.16 19.53 1.69
C ILE A 466 -4.28 19.19 3.17
N ALA A 467 -3.65 18.10 3.62
CA ALA A 467 -3.65 17.64 5.01
C ALA A 467 -2.44 16.75 5.28
N ILE A 468 -2.01 16.68 6.55
CA ILE A 468 -0.99 15.73 7.01
C ILE A 468 -1.48 15.11 8.32
N ALA A 469 -1.57 13.79 8.37
CA ALA A 469 -1.82 13.04 9.60
C ALA A 469 -0.49 12.49 10.17
N LYS A 470 -0.36 12.47 11.49
CA LYS A 470 0.57 11.55 12.17
C LYS A 470 -0.16 10.24 12.42
N THR A 471 0.47 9.13 12.08
CA THR A 471 -0.02 7.79 12.39
C THR A 471 1.05 6.93 13.07
N SER A 472 0.59 6.02 13.93
CA SER A 472 1.42 5.00 14.58
C SER A 472 0.59 3.75 14.83
N PHE A 473 1.13 2.57 14.49
CA PHE A 473 0.44 1.30 14.62
C PHE A 473 0.84 0.58 15.92
N ASN A 474 -0.12 0.31 16.79
CA ASN A 474 0.12 -0.48 18.00
C ASN A 474 0.04 -1.98 17.64
N SER A 475 1.15 -2.70 17.78
CA SER A 475 1.27 -4.12 17.43
C SER A 475 0.32 -5.05 18.19
N ASP A 476 0.02 -4.69 19.44
CA ASP A 476 -0.56 -5.62 20.43
C ASP A 476 -2.10 -5.55 20.41
N THR A 477 -2.63 -4.37 20.08
CA THR A 477 -4.07 -4.11 19.90
C THR A 477 -4.50 -4.07 18.43
N GLN A 478 -3.53 -4.06 17.49
CA GLN A 478 -3.72 -3.78 16.06
C GLN A 478 -4.41 -2.44 15.75
N ALA A 479 -4.42 -1.51 16.71
CA ALA A 479 -5.02 -0.20 16.54
C ALA A 479 -4.08 0.75 15.78
N LEU A 480 -4.61 1.42 14.75
CA LEU A 480 -3.98 2.57 14.13
C LEU A 480 -4.36 3.82 14.93
N ALA A 481 -3.41 4.41 15.66
CA ALA A 481 -3.61 5.72 16.26
C ALA A 481 -3.38 6.79 15.19
N VAL A 482 -4.28 7.77 15.13
CA VAL A 482 -4.28 8.85 14.12
C VAL A 482 -4.60 10.19 14.79
N ARG A 483 -3.84 11.24 14.45
CA ARG A 483 -4.17 12.63 14.75
C ARG A 483 -3.57 13.59 13.72
N GLU A 484 -3.92 14.86 13.78
CA GLU A 484 -3.27 15.92 13.02
C GLU A 484 -1.75 15.94 13.27
N PHE A 485 -0.98 16.28 12.24
CA PHE A 485 0.46 16.51 12.31
C PHE A 485 0.80 17.83 13.00
N LEU A 486 1.71 17.78 13.97
CA LEU A 486 2.27 18.95 14.65
C LEU A 486 3.75 19.12 14.23
N PRO A 487 4.30 20.35 14.13
CA PRO A 487 5.71 20.56 13.78
C PRO A 487 6.70 19.78 14.66
N GLU A 488 6.36 19.62 15.95
CA GLU A 488 7.13 18.92 16.98
C GLU A 488 7.13 17.39 16.81
N ASP A 489 6.38 16.86 15.83
CA ASP A 489 6.47 15.45 15.43
C ASP A 489 7.71 15.14 14.59
N LEU A 490 8.36 16.17 14.04
CA LEU A 490 9.65 16.05 13.36
C LEU A 490 10.78 16.31 14.35
N GLU A 491 11.86 15.53 14.22
CA GLU A 491 13.09 15.82 14.94
C GLU A 491 13.73 17.13 14.43
N PRO A 492 14.46 17.91 15.27
CA PRO A 492 14.90 19.27 14.95
C PRO A 492 15.73 19.49 13.67
N ALA A 493 16.18 18.42 13.02
CA ALA A 493 16.89 18.43 11.74
C ALA A 493 15.96 18.37 10.50
N LEU A 494 14.63 18.32 10.68
CA LEU A 494 13.63 18.26 9.61
C LEU A 494 12.49 19.25 9.89
N THR A 495 12.01 19.96 8.88
CA THR A 495 10.88 20.90 9.01
C THR A 495 9.62 20.41 8.29
N ARG A 496 8.45 21.00 8.62
CA ARG A 496 7.21 20.80 7.86
C ARG A 496 7.39 21.15 6.37
N LEU A 497 8.22 22.15 6.06
CA LEU A 497 8.54 22.54 4.69
C LEU A 497 9.32 21.44 3.96
N ASP A 498 10.24 20.75 4.63
CA ASP A 498 10.98 19.62 4.03
C ASP A 498 10.07 18.41 3.75
N LEU A 499 9.14 18.10 4.67
CA LEU A 499 8.15 17.04 4.45
C LEU A 499 7.24 17.35 3.25
N VAL A 500 6.73 18.60 3.16
CA VAL A 500 5.91 19.06 2.03
C VAL A 500 6.71 19.05 0.72
N ARG A 501 7.94 19.56 0.74
CA ARG A 501 8.86 19.59 -0.41
C ARG A 501 9.19 18.19 -0.92
N PHE A 502 9.50 17.25 -0.02
CA PHE A 502 9.72 15.84 -0.35
C PHE A 502 8.45 15.20 -0.95
N ALA A 503 7.29 15.38 -0.32
CA ALA A 503 6.06 14.75 -0.74
C ALA A 503 5.60 15.23 -2.13
N LEU A 504 5.64 16.54 -2.38
CA LEU A 504 5.33 17.13 -3.68
C LEU A 504 6.36 16.75 -4.75
N PHE A 505 7.64 16.68 -4.42
CA PHE A 505 8.68 16.20 -5.33
C PHE A 505 8.40 14.76 -5.79
N VAL A 506 8.15 13.82 -4.85
CA VAL A 506 7.86 12.43 -5.22
C VAL A 506 6.56 12.32 -6.02
N PHE A 507 5.51 13.06 -5.64
CA PHE A 507 4.24 13.11 -6.36
C PHE A 507 4.42 13.55 -7.83
N GLU A 508 5.09 14.67 -8.09
CA GLU A 508 5.31 15.14 -9.45
C GLU A 508 6.29 14.25 -10.22
N ARG A 509 7.27 13.61 -9.56
CA ARG A 509 8.14 12.61 -10.21
C ARG A 509 7.37 11.34 -10.63
N LEU A 510 6.35 10.93 -9.87
CA LEU A 510 5.43 9.85 -10.26
C LEU A 510 4.52 10.29 -11.42
N ARG A 511 3.93 11.50 -11.35
CA ARG A 511 3.13 12.06 -12.45
C ARG A 511 3.92 12.30 -13.74
N ALA A 512 5.23 12.55 -13.65
CA ALA A 512 6.13 12.73 -14.78
C ALA A 512 6.56 11.43 -15.48
N ARG A 513 6.21 10.25 -14.95
CA ARG A 513 6.59 8.98 -15.58
C ARG A 513 5.90 8.82 -16.96
N PRO A 514 6.56 8.23 -17.97
CA PRO A 514 5.93 7.93 -19.27
C PRO A 514 4.69 7.02 -19.16
N ASP A 515 4.67 6.14 -18.16
CA ASP A 515 3.60 5.18 -17.87
C ASP A 515 2.56 5.72 -16.85
N SER A 516 2.67 6.99 -16.44
CA SER A 516 1.83 7.58 -15.39
C SER A 516 0.33 7.48 -15.67
N MET A 517 -0.10 7.72 -16.90
CA MET A 517 -1.52 7.63 -17.26
C MET A 517 -2.06 6.19 -17.37
N ILE A 518 -1.19 5.19 -17.27
CA ILE A 518 -1.57 3.76 -17.26
C ILE A 518 -1.69 3.27 -15.81
N PHE A 519 -0.63 3.40 -15.01
CA PHE A 519 -0.56 2.80 -13.66
C PHE A 519 -0.83 3.77 -12.50
N PHE A 520 -0.99 5.07 -12.80
CA PHE A 520 -1.08 6.17 -11.85
C PHE A 520 -2.04 7.28 -12.33
N GLU A 521 -3.07 6.95 -13.11
CA GLU A 521 -4.05 7.93 -13.64
C GLU A 521 -4.70 8.73 -12.51
N SER A 522 -4.94 8.10 -11.36
CA SER A 522 -5.54 8.75 -10.20
C SER A 522 -4.72 9.90 -9.62
N LEU A 523 -3.42 9.98 -9.89
CA LEU A 523 -2.58 11.11 -9.50
C LEU A 523 -2.94 12.42 -10.24
N GLU A 524 -3.75 12.37 -11.31
CA GLU A 524 -4.34 13.58 -11.90
C GLU A 524 -5.44 14.20 -11.03
N VAL A 525 -5.93 13.47 -10.02
CA VAL A 525 -6.81 13.97 -8.96
C VAL A 525 -6.03 14.15 -7.66
N GLY A 526 -5.28 13.15 -7.23
CA GLY A 526 -4.54 13.19 -5.98
C GLY A 526 -4.17 11.83 -5.38
N VAL A 527 -3.58 11.86 -4.19
CA VAL A 527 -3.03 10.68 -3.50
C VAL A 527 -2.94 10.90 -1.99
N ARG A 528 -2.76 9.81 -1.24
CA ARG A 528 -2.15 9.84 0.10
C ARG A 528 -0.80 9.14 0.02
N LEU A 529 0.29 9.87 0.29
CA LEU A 529 1.62 9.29 0.45
C LEU A 529 1.86 8.98 1.93
N ASP A 530 2.17 7.73 2.23
CA ASP A 530 2.51 7.29 3.59
C ASP A 530 4.04 7.31 3.72
N ILE A 531 4.55 8.25 4.54
CA ILE A 531 5.95 8.68 4.54
C ILE A 531 6.61 8.38 5.89
N GLY A 532 7.70 7.62 5.85
CA GLY A 532 8.57 7.37 6.99
C GLY A 532 9.77 8.32 7.02
N VAL A 533 10.38 8.44 8.20
CA VAL A 533 11.73 9.03 8.39
C VAL A 533 12.72 7.90 8.67
N ALA A 534 13.91 7.97 8.12
CA ALA A 534 15.01 7.03 8.36
C ALA A 534 16.30 7.74 8.78
N ASN A 535 17.12 7.05 9.59
CA ASN A 535 18.51 7.43 9.82
C ASN A 535 19.35 6.88 8.66
N THR A 536 19.98 7.75 7.86
CA THR A 536 20.87 7.32 6.78
C THR A 536 22.26 6.91 7.30
N ARG A 537 23.06 6.27 6.45
CA ARG A 537 24.43 5.82 6.79
C ARG A 537 25.40 6.96 7.15
N THR A 538 25.07 8.20 6.80
CA THR A 538 25.83 9.41 7.16
C THR A 538 25.23 10.14 8.36
N ALA A 539 24.44 9.44 9.19
CA ALA A 539 23.67 9.93 10.34
C ALA A 539 22.62 11.04 10.04
N LYS A 540 22.55 11.55 8.81
CA LYS A 540 21.47 12.48 8.39
C LYS A 540 20.12 11.78 8.41
N LYS A 541 19.07 12.48 8.83
CA LYS A 541 17.68 12.06 8.65
C LYS A 541 17.31 12.17 7.16
N ALA A 542 16.47 11.28 6.66
CA ALA A 542 15.87 11.38 5.32
C ALA A 542 14.43 10.85 5.34
N PHE A 543 13.57 11.45 4.52
CA PHE A 543 12.22 10.93 4.26
C PHE A 543 12.26 9.80 3.22
N PHE A 544 11.27 8.92 3.26
CA PHE A 544 10.95 7.97 2.18
C PHE A 544 9.45 7.71 2.16
N VAL A 545 8.87 7.56 0.96
CA VAL A 545 7.51 6.98 0.85
C VAL A 545 7.60 5.48 1.14
N ASN A 546 6.77 4.98 2.04
CA ASN A 546 6.55 3.55 2.32
C ASN A 546 5.48 2.98 1.38
N GLU A 547 4.35 3.68 1.22
CA GLU A 547 3.20 3.25 0.42
C GLU A 547 2.56 4.42 -0.38
N ILE A 548 2.02 4.12 -1.56
CA ILE A 548 1.22 5.02 -2.40
C ILE A 548 -0.24 4.56 -2.33
N THR A 549 -1.08 5.21 -1.51
CA THR A 549 -2.51 4.89 -1.47
C THR A 549 -3.28 5.88 -2.33
N ARG A 550 -4.05 5.41 -3.32
CA ARG A 550 -4.78 6.29 -4.25
C ARG A 550 -5.93 7.00 -3.54
N TRP A 551 -6.29 8.20 -3.97
CA TRP A 551 -7.32 9.01 -3.32
C TRP A 551 -8.70 8.32 -3.23
N TYR A 552 -9.03 7.42 -4.17
CA TYR A 552 -10.30 6.69 -4.17
C TYR A 552 -10.37 5.53 -3.16
N GLY A 553 -9.23 5.12 -2.58
CA GLY A 553 -9.15 4.05 -1.57
C GLY A 553 -8.42 4.44 -0.29
N ALA A 554 -7.80 5.61 -0.27
CA ALA A 554 -7.21 6.17 0.93
C ALA A 554 -8.29 6.48 1.97
N HIS A 555 -8.14 5.95 3.18
CA HIS A 555 -8.82 6.48 4.36
C HIS A 555 -8.34 7.93 4.57
N TYR A 556 -9.28 8.86 4.73
CA TYR A 556 -8.99 10.30 4.88
C TYR A 556 -8.78 10.72 6.33
N PHE A 557 -9.28 9.92 7.29
CA PHE A 557 -9.21 10.21 8.72
C PHE A 557 -9.81 11.56 9.12
N SER A 558 -10.72 12.13 8.31
CA SER A 558 -11.19 13.52 8.47
C SER A 558 -11.67 13.82 9.89
N TYR A 559 -12.40 12.88 10.51
CA TYR A 559 -12.82 12.96 11.91
C TYR A 559 -11.68 13.32 12.89
N HIS A 560 -10.50 12.73 12.69
CA HIS A 560 -9.31 12.89 13.54
C HIS A 560 -8.40 14.08 13.19
N ILE A 561 -8.39 14.53 11.93
CA ILE A 561 -7.36 15.46 11.41
C ILE A 561 -7.90 16.77 10.82
N CYS A 562 -9.20 16.88 10.59
CA CYS A 562 -9.83 18.10 10.10
C CYS A 562 -10.44 18.94 11.22
N ALA A 563 -10.46 20.26 11.04
CA ALA A 563 -11.44 21.14 11.71
C ALA A 563 -12.87 20.89 11.19
N GLU A 564 -13.88 21.45 11.84
CA GLU A 564 -15.23 21.50 11.24
C GLU A 564 -15.29 22.50 10.07
N PRO A 565 -16.10 22.25 9.03
CA PRO A 565 -16.81 20.99 8.76
C PRO A 565 -15.83 19.90 8.29
N LYS A 566 -15.95 18.65 8.75
CA LYS A 566 -15.03 17.52 8.42
C LYS A 566 -14.94 17.08 6.93
N THR A 567 -15.27 17.96 5.97
CA THR A 567 -15.39 17.65 4.52
C THR A 567 -14.22 18.15 3.67
N GLN A 568 -13.22 18.85 4.22
CA GLN A 568 -12.18 19.53 3.42
C GLN A 568 -11.41 18.59 2.48
N ILE A 569 -11.00 17.41 2.97
CA ILE A 569 -10.25 16.42 2.16
C ILE A 569 -11.12 15.88 1.02
N CYS A 570 -12.38 15.55 1.30
CA CYS A 570 -13.37 15.16 0.28
C CYS A 570 -13.57 16.26 -0.76
N LYS A 571 -13.69 17.52 -0.34
CA LYS A 571 -13.89 18.68 -1.24
C LYS A 571 -12.68 18.94 -2.13
N ALA A 572 -11.46 18.76 -1.62
CA ALA A 572 -10.25 18.90 -2.41
C ALA A 572 -10.15 17.83 -3.51
N PHE A 573 -10.33 16.55 -3.16
CA PHE A 573 -10.34 15.48 -4.16
C PHE A 573 -11.52 15.59 -5.13
N ALA A 574 -12.71 15.95 -4.66
CA ALA A 574 -13.89 16.18 -5.50
C ALA A 574 -13.69 17.35 -6.49
N GLY A 575 -13.06 18.44 -6.05
CA GLY A 575 -12.70 19.55 -6.94
C GLY A 575 -11.73 19.11 -8.02
N ALA A 576 -10.62 18.47 -7.63
CA ALA A 576 -9.64 17.93 -8.57
C ALA A 576 -10.26 16.92 -9.56
N PHE A 577 -11.15 16.04 -9.09
CA PHE A 577 -11.84 15.03 -9.90
C PHE A 577 -12.88 15.64 -10.84
N ALA A 578 -13.72 16.57 -10.36
CA ALA A 578 -14.62 17.35 -11.21
C ALA A 578 -13.83 18.05 -12.33
N MET A 579 -12.65 18.59 -12.04
CA MET A 579 -11.77 19.15 -13.07
C MET A 579 -11.14 18.10 -13.99
N VAL A 580 -10.86 16.86 -13.56
CA VAL A 580 -10.48 15.77 -14.49
C VAL A 580 -11.63 15.48 -15.46
N ILE A 581 -12.83 15.25 -14.93
CA ILE A 581 -14.01 14.88 -15.73
C ILE A 581 -14.38 16.01 -16.70
N ASN A 582 -14.57 17.25 -16.22
CA ASN A 582 -14.93 18.41 -17.04
C ASN A 582 -13.88 18.73 -18.12
N SER A 583 -12.61 18.35 -17.94
CA SER A 583 -11.55 18.59 -18.93
C SER A 583 -11.47 17.54 -20.05
N GLY A 584 -12.24 16.44 -19.95
CA GLY A 584 -12.27 15.35 -20.92
C GLY A 584 -10.99 14.50 -20.99
N THR A 585 -10.01 14.72 -20.09
CA THR A 585 -8.72 14.00 -20.06
C THR A 585 -8.85 12.59 -19.47
N GLY A 586 -9.53 11.69 -20.19
CA GLY A 586 -9.39 10.24 -20.02
C GLY A 586 -8.32 9.71 -20.97
N CYS A 587 -7.43 8.83 -20.51
CA CYS A 587 -6.32 8.36 -21.35
C CYS A 587 -6.74 7.33 -22.40
N VAL A 588 -5.96 7.28 -23.50
CA VAL A 588 -6.01 6.24 -24.52
C VAL A 588 -4.94 5.19 -24.21
N SER A 589 -5.39 3.96 -23.90
CA SER A 589 -4.67 2.69 -24.11
C SER A 589 -5.64 1.54 -23.89
#